data_AF-A0A0W1DEP3-F1
#
_entry.id   AF-A0A0W1DEP3-F1
#
_cell.length_a   1.000
_cell.length_b   1.000
_cell.length_c   1.000
_cell.angle_alpha   90.00
_cell.angle_beta   90.00
_cell.angle_gamma   90.00
#
_symmetry.space_group_name_H-M   'P 1'
#
loop_
_entity.id
_entity.type
_entity.pdbx_description
1 polymer ?
#
loop_
_entity_poly.entity_id
_entity_poly.type
_entity_poly.pdbx_seq_one_letter_code
_entity_poly.pdbx_strand_id
1 'polypeptide(L)'
;MKTGLSLIALALAAAAPAAVHAQDKPADEKAKAEKPADYEPQVRTTKLSGTFGGQRINYAATIGETIIKNKDGVPEVAVVTTSYVKEPRDPNRPVTFLFNGGPGSGTVWLMMGAFGPKRVAIPGTGVDDGAPPYPIVDNPDALLDVTDVVFIDPPGTGFSHLIGKADPEDYYGVTQDAKLVAEVIRRWLGDNGRWNSPKYLGGESYGTTRSAAVANQLMNETYNDVALNGIILISTVLDFAAGADTPGNELSPITNLPSMAATALYHGKATAPSVEAFVEEARQWAIGPYASALLKGQKLQGEERAAIRRELSRFTGLSETFLENADLRVTPGRFYKELLRDRGLTVGRLDSRYTGKDYDSAGETPDNDPSFYGIDASYTAAINSWSRDGLGFKTDREYQSIGRIGGQWDWRVGGRDTNAYLNVAPYIGQALRENSGLRVLVAQGYYDFATPFFAAEYALSRTGIPQDRIQYTYYGAGHMMYIRDEDRHKLSEDVRAFIRAR
;
A
#
# COMPACT_ATOMS: atom_id res chain seq x y z
N MET A 1 55.91 40.25 -36.06
CA MET A 1 55.10 39.03 -35.83
C MET A 1 54.15 39.30 -34.66
N LYS A 2 52.99 38.63 -34.64
CA LYS A 2 51.88 38.81 -33.67
C LYS A 2 52.29 38.36 -32.25
N THR A 3 51.76 38.76 -31.09
CA THR A 3 50.96 39.89 -30.53
C THR A 3 50.93 39.64 -28.99
N GLY A 4 50.75 40.57 -28.05
CA GLY A 4 50.53 42.03 -28.10
C GLY A 4 49.77 42.48 -26.82
N LEU A 5 50.42 43.18 -25.89
CA LEU A 5 49.82 43.69 -24.64
C LEU A 5 49.14 45.06 -24.84
N SER A 6 48.06 45.33 -24.10
CA SER A 6 47.87 46.58 -23.32
C SER A 6 46.58 46.58 -22.48
N LEU A 7 46.68 47.05 -21.23
CA LEU A 7 45.53 47.57 -20.46
C LEU A 7 45.37 49.07 -20.75
N ILE A 8 44.14 49.55 -20.95
CA ILE A 8 43.73 50.93 -20.64
C ILE A 8 42.31 50.88 -20.03
N ALA A 9 42.04 51.75 -19.06
CA ALA A 9 40.79 51.81 -18.31
C ALA A 9 39.94 53.04 -18.65
N LEU A 10 38.67 52.97 -18.23
CA LEU A 10 37.76 54.08 -17.89
C LEU A 10 37.18 54.96 -19.01
N ALA A 11 35.85 54.90 -19.16
CA ALA A 11 35.00 56.05 -19.43
C ALA A 11 33.58 55.79 -18.89
N LEU A 12 33.11 56.65 -17.98
CA LEU A 12 31.68 56.74 -17.63
C LEU A 12 30.96 57.55 -18.72
N ALA A 13 29.80 57.09 -19.15
CA ALA A 13 28.83 57.92 -19.87
C ALA A 13 27.41 57.55 -19.41
N ALA A 14 26.70 58.52 -18.83
CA ALA A 14 25.31 58.36 -18.45
C ALA A 14 24.40 58.65 -19.66
N ALA A 15 23.36 57.84 -19.85
CA ALA A 15 22.28 58.09 -20.80
C ALA A 15 20.93 57.77 -20.14
N ALA A 16 19.93 58.62 -20.41
CA ALA A 16 18.63 58.62 -19.77
C ALA A 16 17.72 57.44 -20.21
N PRO A 17 16.67 57.08 -19.44
CA PRO A 17 15.83 55.93 -19.76
C PRO A 17 14.90 56.22 -20.94
N ALA A 18 14.98 55.40 -21.99
CA ALA A 18 13.95 55.33 -23.01
C ALA A 18 12.82 54.41 -22.53
N ALA A 19 11.61 54.94 -22.41
CA ALA A 19 10.43 54.14 -22.15
C ALA A 19 10.13 53.25 -23.37
N VAL A 20 10.20 51.93 -23.20
CA VAL A 20 9.76 50.97 -24.21
C VAL A 20 8.34 50.52 -23.85
N HIS A 21 7.41 50.70 -24.79
CA HIS A 21 6.03 50.28 -24.62
C HIS A 21 5.94 48.78 -24.30
N ALA A 22 5.13 48.45 -23.29
CA ALA A 22 4.65 47.09 -23.13
C ALA A 22 3.86 46.70 -24.39
N GLN A 23 4.30 45.64 -25.07
CA GLN A 23 3.44 44.94 -26.02
C GLN A 23 2.46 44.11 -25.19
N ASP A 24 1.17 44.38 -25.33
CA ASP A 24 0.12 43.53 -24.78
C ASP A 24 0.30 42.11 -25.34
N LYS A 25 0.69 41.18 -24.48
CA LYS A 25 0.43 39.76 -24.74
C LYS A 25 -1.08 39.60 -24.86
N PRO A 26 -1.60 38.82 -25.83
CA PRO A 26 -2.97 38.37 -25.76
C PRO A 26 -3.20 37.75 -24.39
N ALA A 27 -4.18 38.25 -23.64
CA ALA A 27 -4.60 37.58 -22.43
C ALA A 27 -5.07 36.19 -22.84
N ASP A 28 -4.59 35.15 -22.13
CA ASP A 28 -5.05 33.79 -22.35
C ASP A 28 -6.58 33.79 -22.29
N GLU A 29 -7.22 33.42 -23.40
CA GLU A 29 -8.65 33.14 -23.39
C GLU A 29 -8.86 32.00 -22.40
N LYS A 30 -9.35 32.34 -21.20
CA LYS A 30 -9.91 31.35 -20.27
C LYS A 30 -10.88 30.51 -21.07
N ALA A 31 -10.49 29.27 -21.35
CA ALA A 31 -11.22 28.37 -22.21
C ALA A 31 -12.68 28.38 -21.77
N LYS A 32 -13.58 28.71 -22.70
CA LYS A 32 -15.02 28.59 -22.48
C LYS A 32 -15.27 27.23 -21.86
N ALA A 33 -15.83 27.19 -20.66
CA ALA A 33 -16.21 25.96 -20.01
C ALA A 33 -17.05 25.15 -21.00
N GLU A 34 -16.51 24.01 -21.44
CA GLU A 34 -17.27 23.09 -22.26
C GLU A 34 -18.50 22.70 -21.47
N LYS A 35 -19.66 22.61 -22.14
CA LYS A 35 -20.86 22.08 -21.50
C LYS A 35 -20.48 20.74 -20.84
N PRO A 36 -20.86 20.51 -19.57
CA PRO A 36 -20.65 19.22 -18.95
C PRO A 36 -21.15 18.13 -19.90
N ALA A 37 -20.29 17.17 -20.23
CA ALA A 37 -20.78 15.97 -20.89
C ALA A 37 -21.78 15.31 -19.95
N ASP A 38 -22.96 14.93 -20.45
CA ASP A 38 -23.91 14.14 -19.69
C ASP A 38 -23.30 12.75 -19.45
N TYR A 39 -22.63 12.60 -18.30
CA TYR A 39 -22.07 11.33 -17.84
C TYR A 39 -23.11 10.62 -17.00
N GLU A 40 -23.73 9.57 -17.55
CA GLU A 40 -24.62 8.69 -16.80
C GLU A 40 -23.81 7.60 -16.08
N PRO A 41 -23.76 7.59 -14.74
CA PRO A 41 -23.05 6.54 -14.00
C PRO A 41 -23.74 5.18 -14.17
N GLN A 42 -22.97 4.17 -14.52
CA GLN A 42 -23.43 2.79 -14.44
C GLN A 42 -23.48 2.34 -12.97
N VAL A 43 -24.65 1.88 -12.55
CA VAL A 43 -24.85 1.17 -11.28
C VAL A 43 -25.57 -0.15 -11.54
N ARG A 44 -25.06 -1.25 -10.99
CA ARG A 44 -25.61 -2.61 -11.12
C ARG A 44 -25.72 -3.23 -9.74
N THR A 45 -26.90 -3.74 -9.41
CA THR A 45 -27.18 -4.42 -8.14
C THR A 45 -27.72 -5.83 -8.39
N THR A 46 -27.08 -6.83 -7.82
CA THR A 46 -27.52 -8.23 -7.82
C THR A 46 -27.84 -8.68 -6.39
N LYS A 47 -28.97 -9.36 -6.18
CA LYS A 47 -29.30 -9.97 -4.88
C LYS A 47 -28.75 -11.40 -4.82
N LEU A 48 -27.98 -11.71 -3.79
CA LEU A 48 -27.25 -12.96 -3.64
C LEU A 48 -27.42 -13.51 -2.21
N SER A 49 -26.97 -14.74 -2.00
CA SER A 49 -26.84 -15.33 -0.65
C SER A 49 -25.57 -16.17 -0.55
N GLY A 50 -24.93 -16.17 0.61
CA GLY A 50 -23.75 -16.99 0.90
C GLY A 50 -23.70 -17.38 2.37
N THR A 51 -22.65 -18.11 2.77
CA THR A 51 -22.39 -18.46 4.18
C THR A 51 -21.07 -17.85 4.60
N PHE A 52 -21.08 -17.00 5.63
CA PHE A 52 -19.93 -16.23 6.09
C PHE A 52 -19.83 -16.33 7.61
N GLY A 53 -18.65 -16.63 8.16
CA GLY A 53 -18.49 -16.85 9.61
C GLY A 53 -19.48 -17.87 10.20
N GLY A 54 -19.85 -18.90 9.42
CA GLY A 54 -20.86 -19.90 9.77
C GLY A 54 -22.34 -19.46 9.63
N GLN A 55 -22.63 -18.22 9.24
CA GLN A 55 -24.00 -17.69 9.11
C GLN A 55 -24.42 -17.60 7.64
N ARG A 56 -25.62 -18.11 7.29
CA ARG A 56 -26.21 -17.86 5.97
C ARG A 56 -26.78 -16.44 5.92
N ILE A 57 -26.37 -15.68 4.91
CA ILE A 57 -26.68 -14.26 4.78
C ILE A 57 -27.13 -13.95 3.35
N ASN A 58 -28.26 -13.27 3.24
CA ASN A 58 -28.71 -12.64 2.00
C ASN A 58 -28.08 -11.24 1.93
N TYR A 59 -27.65 -10.81 0.75
CA TYR A 59 -27.01 -9.51 0.56
C TYR A 59 -27.27 -8.94 -0.84
N ALA A 60 -27.22 -7.62 -0.94
CA ALA A 60 -27.13 -6.92 -2.20
C ALA A 60 -25.66 -6.67 -2.53
N ALA A 61 -25.20 -7.16 -3.68
CA ALA A 61 -23.92 -6.81 -4.27
C ALA A 61 -24.15 -5.68 -5.29
N THR A 62 -23.55 -4.51 -5.08
CA THR A 62 -23.69 -3.36 -5.97
C THR A 62 -22.33 -2.88 -6.45
N ILE A 63 -22.08 -2.96 -7.75
CA ILE A 63 -20.93 -2.33 -8.41
C ILE A 63 -21.43 -1.09 -9.17
N GLY A 64 -20.75 0.05 -9.00
CA GLY A 64 -21.14 1.25 -9.72
C GLY A 64 -20.25 2.47 -9.54
N GLU A 65 -20.46 3.44 -10.43
CA GLU A 65 -19.69 4.67 -10.55
C GLU A 65 -20.24 5.79 -9.65
N THR A 66 -19.38 6.30 -8.77
CA THR A 66 -19.59 7.55 -8.03
C THR A 66 -18.92 8.69 -8.80
N ILE A 67 -19.72 9.65 -9.29
CA ILE A 67 -19.19 10.75 -10.12
C ILE A 67 -18.76 11.93 -9.25
N ILE A 68 -17.46 12.18 -9.19
CA ILE A 68 -16.89 13.39 -8.59
C ILE A 68 -16.90 14.50 -9.64
N LYS A 69 -17.26 15.69 -9.18
CA LYS A 69 -17.47 16.88 -10.01
C LYS A 69 -16.63 18.02 -9.45
N ASN A 70 -16.11 18.87 -10.32
CA ASN A 70 -15.45 20.10 -9.90
C ASN A 70 -16.46 21.14 -9.38
N LYS A 71 -15.93 22.30 -8.96
CA LYS A 71 -16.71 23.41 -8.38
C LYS A 71 -17.74 24.01 -9.34
N ASP A 72 -17.52 23.88 -10.66
CA ASP A 72 -18.43 24.34 -11.71
C ASP A 72 -19.47 23.27 -12.10
N GLY A 73 -19.45 22.10 -11.43
CA GLY A 73 -20.41 21.00 -11.63
C GLY A 73 -20.07 20.06 -12.79
N VAL A 74 -18.88 20.20 -13.40
CA VAL A 74 -18.41 19.33 -14.49
C VAL A 74 -17.94 17.99 -13.92
N PRO A 75 -18.40 16.83 -14.45
CA PRO A 75 -17.84 15.52 -14.14
C PRO A 75 -16.34 15.43 -14.49
N GLU A 76 -15.52 15.04 -13.52
CA GLU A 76 -14.07 14.88 -13.70
C GLU A 76 -13.54 13.50 -13.32
N VAL A 77 -14.25 12.75 -12.45
CA VAL A 77 -13.85 11.38 -12.08
C VAL A 77 -15.04 10.47 -11.96
N ALA A 78 -14.93 9.27 -12.54
CA ALA A 78 -15.78 8.13 -12.23
C ALA A 78 -15.03 7.18 -11.27
N VAL A 79 -15.44 7.15 -10.01
CA VAL A 79 -14.90 6.24 -8.99
C VAL A 79 -15.80 5.01 -8.92
N VAL A 80 -15.30 3.87 -9.38
CA VAL A 80 -15.99 2.58 -9.25
C VAL A 80 -15.84 2.06 -7.83
N THR A 81 -16.99 1.74 -7.23
CA THR A 81 -17.07 1.07 -5.93
C THR A 81 -17.80 -0.26 -6.09
N THR A 82 -17.40 -1.27 -5.31
CA THR A 82 -18.14 -2.53 -5.20
C THR A 82 -18.52 -2.75 -3.74
N SER A 83 -19.82 -2.75 -3.45
CA SER A 83 -20.36 -2.87 -2.10
C SER A 83 -21.17 -4.14 -1.92
N TYR A 84 -21.06 -4.75 -0.75
CA TYR A 84 -21.78 -5.93 -0.33
C TYR A 84 -22.51 -5.61 0.98
N VAL A 85 -23.83 -5.45 0.91
CA VAL A 85 -24.68 -4.96 2.01
C VAL A 85 -25.67 -6.05 2.41
N LYS A 86 -25.70 -6.41 3.70
CA LYS A 86 -26.62 -7.40 4.26
C LYS A 86 -28.08 -6.99 4.06
N GLU A 87 -28.92 -7.95 3.71
CA GLU A 87 -30.37 -7.80 3.55
C GLU A 87 -31.14 -8.67 4.57
N PRO A 88 -32.16 -8.15 5.27
CA PRO A 88 -32.62 -6.76 5.24
C PRO A 88 -31.59 -5.79 5.84
N ARG A 89 -31.57 -4.56 5.32
CA ARG A 89 -30.63 -3.50 5.75
C ARG A 89 -30.81 -3.14 7.23
N ASP A 90 -29.70 -2.97 7.93
CA ASP A 90 -29.65 -2.45 9.31
C ASP A 90 -28.76 -1.19 9.35
N PRO A 91 -29.29 0.00 9.71
CA PRO A 91 -28.51 1.24 9.77
C PRO A 91 -27.50 1.27 10.94
N ASN A 92 -27.59 0.37 11.91
CA ASN A 92 -26.64 0.29 13.05
C ASN A 92 -25.52 -0.73 12.83
N ARG A 93 -25.59 -1.50 11.73
CA ARG A 93 -24.58 -2.46 11.33
C ARG A 93 -23.27 -1.73 10.95
N PRO A 94 -22.09 -2.27 11.33
CA PRO A 94 -20.82 -1.73 10.87
C PRO A 94 -20.73 -1.63 9.33
N VAL A 95 -19.93 -0.67 8.86
CA VAL A 95 -19.44 -0.62 7.48
C VAL A 95 -17.91 -0.54 7.47
N THR A 96 -17.29 -1.31 6.58
CA THR A 96 -15.84 -1.35 6.38
C THR A 96 -15.52 -0.93 4.94
N PHE A 97 -14.82 0.19 4.79
CA PHE A 97 -14.33 0.68 3.50
C PHE A 97 -12.93 0.14 3.26
N LEU A 98 -12.70 -0.50 2.11
CA LEU A 98 -11.48 -1.23 1.77
C LEU A 98 -10.86 -0.72 0.47
N PHE A 99 -9.53 -0.60 0.46
CA PHE A 99 -8.75 -0.22 -0.71
C PHE A 99 -7.34 -0.86 -0.70
N ASN A 100 -6.87 -1.31 -1.87
CA ASN A 100 -5.50 -1.78 -2.05
C ASN A 100 -4.53 -0.61 -2.30
N GLY A 101 -3.23 -0.89 -2.38
CA GLY A 101 -2.16 0.11 -2.41
C GLY A 101 -1.62 0.50 -3.79
N GLY A 102 -0.35 0.15 -4.03
CA GLY A 102 0.45 0.73 -5.11
C GLY A 102 1.31 1.91 -4.64
N PRO A 103 0.98 3.19 -4.95
CA PRO A 103 -0.27 3.69 -5.53
C PRO A 103 -0.50 3.19 -6.96
N GLY A 104 -1.77 2.97 -7.30
CA GLY A 104 -2.18 2.40 -8.60
C GLY A 104 -2.85 1.02 -8.52
N SER A 105 -2.89 0.35 -7.36
CA SER A 105 -3.49 -0.98 -7.26
C SER A 105 -5.01 -0.92 -7.09
N GLY A 106 -5.75 -1.65 -7.93
CA GLY A 106 -7.18 -1.88 -7.75
C GLY A 106 -7.48 -2.85 -6.59
N THR A 107 -8.71 -2.85 -6.11
CA THR A 107 -9.22 -3.67 -4.99
C THR A 107 -9.27 -5.17 -5.25
N VAL A 108 -8.84 -5.64 -6.42
CA VAL A 108 -8.80 -7.04 -6.83
C VAL A 108 -8.23 -7.98 -5.75
N TRP A 109 -7.13 -7.61 -5.09
CA TRP A 109 -6.46 -8.51 -4.13
C TRP A 109 -7.29 -8.70 -2.86
N LEU A 110 -7.76 -7.61 -2.22
CA LEU A 110 -8.63 -7.72 -1.05
C LEU A 110 -10.02 -8.26 -1.40
N MET A 111 -10.56 -7.98 -2.59
CA MET A 111 -11.89 -8.44 -2.98
C MET A 111 -11.90 -9.91 -3.42
N MET A 112 -10.94 -10.34 -4.24
CA MET A 112 -10.88 -11.70 -4.79
C MET A 112 -9.92 -12.63 -4.03
N GLY A 113 -9.21 -12.15 -3.01
CA GLY A 113 -8.36 -12.97 -2.13
C GLY A 113 -8.85 -13.05 -0.68
N ALA A 114 -9.22 -11.91 -0.08
CA ALA A 114 -9.46 -11.82 1.36
C ALA A 114 -10.95 -11.74 1.77
N PHE A 115 -11.65 -10.66 1.39
CA PHE A 115 -12.86 -10.20 2.09
C PHE A 115 -14.12 -10.09 1.22
N GLY A 116 -14.02 -10.23 -0.11
CA GLY A 116 -15.20 -10.34 -0.97
C GLY A 116 -15.88 -11.72 -0.85
N PRO A 117 -17.17 -11.86 -1.20
CA PRO A 117 -17.93 -13.09 -1.02
C PRO A 117 -17.51 -14.23 -1.97
N LYS A 118 -16.72 -13.90 -2.99
CA LYS A 118 -16.08 -14.83 -3.92
C LYS A 118 -14.57 -14.62 -3.83
N ARG A 119 -13.80 -15.69 -4.02
CA ARG A 119 -12.34 -15.62 -4.11
C ARG A 119 -11.82 -16.47 -5.25
N VAL A 120 -10.62 -16.17 -5.74
CA VAL A 120 -9.85 -17.12 -6.55
C VAL A 120 -9.30 -18.24 -5.65
N ALA A 121 -9.26 -19.45 -6.18
CA ALA A 121 -8.59 -20.58 -5.56
C ALA A 121 -7.16 -20.70 -6.12
N ILE A 122 -6.17 -20.65 -5.22
CA ILE A 122 -4.74 -20.76 -5.53
C ILE A 122 -4.06 -21.77 -4.59
N PRO A 123 -2.86 -22.29 -4.90
CA PRO A 123 -2.21 -23.32 -4.09
C PRO A 123 -1.81 -22.89 -2.67
N GLY A 124 -1.44 -21.62 -2.47
CA GLY A 124 -1.07 -21.02 -1.18
C GLY A 124 0.25 -21.49 -0.54
N THR A 125 0.93 -22.46 -1.16
CA THR A 125 2.17 -23.10 -0.66
C THR A 125 3.47 -22.44 -1.13
N GLY A 126 3.43 -21.25 -1.74
CA GLY A 126 4.63 -20.61 -2.31
C GLY A 126 4.96 -21.07 -3.72
N VAL A 127 3.96 -21.55 -4.47
CA VAL A 127 4.12 -22.04 -5.85
C VAL A 127 3.15 -21.31 -6.79
N ASP A 128 3.58 -21.19 -8.04
CA ASP A 128 2.79 -20.69 -9.18
C ASP A 128 1.44 -21.41 -9.29
N ASP A 129 0.37 -20.64 -9.54
CA ASP A 129 -0.98 -21.18 -9.80
C ASP A 129 -1.19 -21.68 -11.23
N GLY A 130 -0.26 -21.36 -12.15
CA GLY A 130 -0.10 -22.02 -13.43
C GLY A 130 -1.02 -21.48 -14.53
N ALA A 131 -1.56 -22.38 -15.34
CA ALA A 131 -2.39 -22.03 -16.51
C ALA A 131 -3.89 -22.10 -16.20
N PRO A 132 -4.74 -21.28 -16.84
CA PRO A 132 -6.20 -21.34 -16.67
C PRO A 132 -6.78 -22.70 -17.08
N PRO A 133 -7.95 -23.11 -16.54
CA PRO A 133 -8.93 -22.26 -15.83
C PRO A 133 -8.66 -22.08 -14.33
N TYR A 134 -8.74 -20.83 -13.86
CA TYR A 134 -8.63 -20.47 -12.45
C TYR A 134 -10.01 -20.56 -11.75
N PRO A 135 -10.21 -21.41 -10.72
CA PRO A 135 -11.51 -21.55 -10.08
C PRO A 135 -11.87 -20.32 -9.23
N ILE A 136 -13.08 -19.78 -9.41
CA ILE A 136 -13.68 -18.79 -8.51
C ILE A 136 -14.64 -19.53 -7.57
N VAL A 137 -14.36 -19.48 -6.27
CA VAL A 137 -15.09 -20.23 -5.23
C VAL A 137 -15.81 -19.28 -4.25
N ASP A 138 -16.77 -19.82 -3.49
CA ASP A 138 -17.34 -19.09 -2.35
C ASP A 138 -16.27 -18.82 -1.29
N ASN A 139 -16.30 -17.63 -0.71
CA ASN A 139 -15.39 -17.24 0.36
C ASN A 139 -16.11 -17.21 1.71
N PRO A 140 -16.08 -18.29 2.51
CA PRO A 140 -16.67 -18.30 3.85
C PRO A 140 -15.95 -17.38 4.84
N ASP A 141 -14.71 -16.99 4.52
CA ASP A 141 -13.89 -16.08 5.31
C ASP A 141 -14.26 -14.60 5.07
N ALA A 142 -15.14 -14.27 4.12
CA ALA A 142 -15.62 -12.89 3.92
C ALA A 142 -16.31 -12.30 5.17
N LEU A 143 -16.16 -10.99 5.40
CA LEU A 143 -16.55 -10.31 6.65
C LEU A 143 -18.07 -10.03 6.78
N LEU A 144 -18.89 -10.57 5.88
CA LEU A 144 -20.31 -10.27 5.76
C LEU A 144 -21.18 -10.76 6.92
N ASP A 145 -20.63 -11.47 7.90
CA ASP A 145 -21.30 -11.73 9.18
C ASP A 145 -21.23 -10.50 10.11
N VAL A 146 -20.08 -9.82 10.20
CA VAL A 146 -19.85 -8.70 11.13
C VAL A 146 -20.11 -7.31 10.55
N THR A 147 -19.82 -7.08 9.27
CA THR A 147 -19.83 -5.75 8.65
C THR A 147 -20.46 -5.77 7.25
N ASP A 148 -20.90 -4.62 6.75
CA ASP A 148 -21.09 -4.44 5.31
C ASP A 148 -19.77 -3.96 4.71
N VAL A 149 -19.43 -4.41 3.50
CA VAL A 149 -18.11 -4.18 2.90
C VAL A 149 -18.24 -3.26 1.68
N VAL A 150 -17.36 -2.28 1.56
CA VAL A 150 -17.30 -1.34 0.42
C VAL A 150 -15.88 -1.27 -0.09
N PHE A 151 -15.62 -1.89 -1.24
CA PHE A 151 -14.37 -1.76 -1.99
C PHE A 151 -14.39 -0.47 -2.82
N ILE A 152 -13.34 0.33 -2.74
CA ILE A 152 -13.17 1.59 -3.47
C ILE A 152 -11.93 1.50 -4.34
N ASP A 153 -12.08 1.63 -5.66
CA ASP A 153 -10.98 1.79 -6.62
C ASP A 153 -10.78 3.30 -6.88
N PRO A 154 -9.69 3.96 -6.44
CA PRO A 154 -9.38 5.35 -6.82
C PRO A 154 -9.11 5.49 -8.33
N PRO A 155 -9.19 6.71 -8.93
CA PRO A 155 -8.92 6.89 -10.36
C PRO A 155 -7.55 6.36 -10.79
N GLY A 156 -7.49 5.74 -11.98
CA GLY A 156 -6.30 5.07 -12.48
C GLY A 156 -6.12 3.65 -11.94
N THR A 157 -7.08 3.15 -11.15
CA THR A 157 -7.09 1.78 -10.61
C THR A 157 -8.42 1.08 -10.95
N GLY A 158 -8.40 -0.24 -11.10
CA GLY A 158 -9.57 -1.02 -11.48
C GLY A 158 -10.27 -0.49 -12.74
N PHE A 159 -11.54 -0.11 -12.63
CA PHE A 159 -12.30 0.56 -13.72
C PHE A 159 -12.43 2.08 -13.55
N SER A 160 -11.91 2.63 -12.46
CA SER A 160 -12.02 4.05 -12.10
C SER A 160 -11.10 4.91 -12.95
N HIS A 161 -11.63 6.04 -13.42
CA HIS A 161 -10.95 6.84 -14.43
C HIS A 161 -11.30 8.33 -14.35
N LEU A 162 -10.37 9.15 -14.85
CA LEU A 162 -10.58 10.56 -15.10
C LEU A 162 -11.48 10.76 -16.33
N ILE A 163 -12.34 11.77 -16.29
CA ILE A 163 -13.33 12.10 -17.31
C ILE A 163 -12.88 13.38 -18.04
N GLY A 164 -12.97 13.37 -19.38
CA GLY A 164 -12.75 14.56 -20.20
C GLY A 164 -11.31 15.10 -20.10
N LYS A 165 -11.19 16.31 -19.56
CA LYS A 165 -9.92 17.08 -19.43
C LYS A 165 -9.48 17.28 -17.97
N ALA A 166 -9.98 16.46 -17.05
CA ALA A 166 -9.56 16.49 -15.66
C ALA A 166 -8.03 16.34 -15.54
N ASP A 167 -7.39 17.22 -14.78
CA ASP A 167 -5.94 17.22 -14.61
C ASP A 167 -5.52 16.08 -13.67
N PRO A 168 -4.61 15.18 -14.08
CA PRO A 168 -4.03 14.18 -13.18
C PRO A 168 -3.47 14.76 -11.87
N GLU A 169 -2.91 15.98 -11.86
CA GLU A 169 -2.31 16.59 -10.66
C GLU A 169 -3.32 16.95 -9.56
N ASP A 170 -4.61 17.13 -9.92
CA ASP A 170 -5.71 17.35 -8.97
C ASP A 170 -6.12 16.06 -8.22
N TYR A 171 -5.74 14.88 -8.74
CA TYR A 171 -6.22 13.58 -8.28
C TYR A 171 -5.11 12.58 -7.87
N TYR A 172 -3.88 12.71 -8.40
CA TYR A 172 -2.78 11.77 -8.17
C TYR A 172 -1.75 12.32 -7.18
N GLY A 173 -1.96 12.02 -5.90
CA GLY A 173 -1.04 12.39 -4.83
C GLY A 173 -1.60 12.00 -3.47
N VAL A 174 -0.76 11.94 -2.44
CA VAL A 174 -1.16 11.49 -1.09
C VAL A 174 -2.35 12.29 -0.55
N THR A 175 -2.37 13.60 -0.79
CA THR A 175 -3.40 14.51 -0.29
C THR A 175 -4.65 14.50 -1.19
N GLN A 176 -4.44 14.47 -2.50
CA GLN A 176 -5.47 14.49 -3.54
C GLN A 176 -6.35 13.22 -3.47
N ASP A 177 -5.70 12.06 -3.46
CA ASP A 177 -6.32 10.75 -3.31
C ASP A 177 -7.11 10.64 -2.00
N ALA A 178 -6.54 11.08 -0.88
CA ALA A 178 -7.20 11.04 0.41
C ALA A 178 -8.47 11.92 0.45
N LYS A 179 -8.44 13.09 -0.20
CA LYS A 179 -9.62 13.97 -0.33
C LYS A 179 -10.72 13.31 -1.15
N LEU A 180 -10.38 12.77 -2.32
CA LEU A 180 -11.33 12.08 -3.19
C LEU A 180 -11.95 10.86 -2.51
N VAL A 181 -11.16 10.00 -1.86
CA VAL A 181 -11.66 8.81 -1.16
C VAL A 181 -12.53 9.20 0.04
N ALA A 182 -12.15 10.26 0.79
CA ALA A 182 -12.98 10.79 1.87
C ALA A 182 -14.30 11.39 1.39
N GLU A 183 -14.36 11.98 0.18
CA GLU A 183 -15.61 12.43 -0.44
C GLU A 183 -16.50 11.25 -0.84
N VAL A 184 -15.92 10.22 -1.48
CA VAL A 184 -16.63 8.99 -1.88
C VAL A 184 -17.26 8.31 -0.65
N ILE A 185 -16.53 8.24 0.46
CA ILE A 185 -17.05 7.71 1.74
C ILE A 185 -18.22 8.56 2.25
N ARG A 186 -18.10 9.90 2.29
CA ARG A 186 -19.19 10.79 2.74
C ARG A 186 -20.43 10.66 1.87
N ARG A 187 -20.28 10.55 0.54
CA ARG A 187 -21.38 10.31 -0.41
C ARG A 187 -22.06 8.97 -0.15
N TRP A 188 -21.29 7.88 -0.08
CA TRP A 188 -21.82 6.54 0.20
C TRP A 188 -22.59 6.47 1.53
N LEU A 189 -22.09 7.13 2.59
CA LEU A 189 -22.77 7.23 3.88
C LEU A 189 -24.11 7.99 3.79
N GLY A 190 -24.19 9.03 2.96
CA GLY A 190 -25.41 9.75 2.64
C GLY A 190 -26.42 8.89 1.89
N ASP A 191 -26.02 8.37 0.73
CA ASP A 191 -26.88 7.61 -0.19
C ASP A 191 -27.45 6.33 0.44
N ASN A 192 -26.76 5.76 1.44
CA ASN A 192 -27.19 4.56 2.16
C ASN A 192 -27.77 4.84 3.55
N GLY A 193 -27.81 6.09 4.03
CA GLY A 193 -28.32 6.45 5.36
C GLY A 193 -27.47 5.91 6.52
N ARG A 194 -26.15 5.81 6.35
CA ARG A 194 -25.21 5.11 7.26
C ARG A 194 -24.35 6.03 8.12
N TRP A 195 -24.69 7.33 8.21
CA TRP A 195 -23.94 8.32 8.99
C TRP A 195 -23.71 7.94 10.46
N ASN A 196 -24.68 7.29 11.12
CA ASN A 196 -24.53 6.84 12.51
C ASN A 196 -24.05 5.38 12.67
N SER A 197 -23.80 4.67 11.56
CA SER A 197 -23.20 3.33 11.62
C SER A 197 -21.77 3.41 12.15
N PRO A 198 -21.28 2.39 12.89
CA PRO A 198 -19.87 2.24 13.18
C PRO A 198 -19.03 2.01 11.91
N LYS A 199 -17.85 2.63 11.83
CA LYS A 199 -17.09 2.76 10.56
C LYS A 199 -15.66 2.27 10.74
N TYR A 200 -15.20 1.53 9.74
CA TYR A 200 -13.85 1.03 9.66
C TYR A 200 -13.22 1.42 8.32
N LEU A 201 -11.96 1.88 8.36
CA LEU A 201 -11.12 1.94 7.17
C LEU A 201 -10.21 0.71 7.17
N GLY A 202 -10.01 0.09 6.01
CA GLY A 202 -9.01 -0.95 5.83
C GLY A 202 -8.19 -0.70 4.57
N GLY A 203 -6.88 -0.86 4.68
CA GLY A 203 -5.95 -0.62 3.59
C GLY A 203 -4.88 -1.70 3.53
N GLU A 204 -4.48 -2.08 2.33
CA GLU A 204 -3.32 -2.95 2.11
C GLU A 204 -2.17 -2.19 1.44
N SER A 205 -0.91 -2.42 1.85
CA SER A 205 0.26 -1.82 1.19
C SER A 205 0.24 -0.29 1.32
N TYR A 206 0.50 0.46 0.25
CA TYR A 206 0.20 1.91 0.19
C TYR A 206 -1.25 2.27 0.61
N GLY A 207 -2.19 1.32 0.56
CA GLY A 207 -3.52 1.45 1.13
C GLY A 207 -3.48 1.79 2.62
N THR A 208 -2.48 1.36 3.38
CA THR A 208 -2.28 1.76 4.79
C THR A 208 -1.90 3.24 4.92
N THR A 209 -1.04 3.75 4.03
CA THR A 209 -0.74 5.19 3.89
C THR A 209 -2.02 5.97 3.56
N ARG A 210 -2.82 5.47 2.61
CA ARG A 210 -4.14 6.01 2.28
C ARG A 210 -5.10 5.99 3.47
N SER A 211 -5.16 4.91 4.27
CA SER A 211 -6.02 4.86 5.47
C SER A 211 -5.68 5.95 6.48
N ALA A 212 -4.39 6.22 6.70
CA ALA A 212 -3.93 7.29 7.57
C ALA A 212 -4.31 8.69 7.04
N ALA A 213 -4.08 8.95 5.75
CA ALA A 213 -4.41 10.22 5.12
C ALA A 213 -5.92 10.46 5.01
N VAL A 214 -6.72 9.43 4.67
CA VAL A 214 -8.18 9.47 4.64
C VAL A 214 -8.75 9.69 6.04
N ALA A 215 -8.20 9.06 7.09
CA ALA A 215 -8.61 9.33 8.46
C ALA A 215 -8.43 10.81 8.83
N ASN A 216 -7.30 11.43 8.46
CA ASN A 216 -7.08 12.88 8.63
C ASN A 216 -8.12 13.72 7.86
N GLN A 217 -8.37 13.40 6.58
CA GLN A 217 -9.39 14.08 5.76
C GLN A 217 -10.84 13.87 6.24
N LEU A 218 -11.12 12.81 7.00
CA LEU A 218 -12.43 12.52 7.57
C LEU A 218 -12.64 13.15 8.95
N MET A 219 -11.60 13.30 9.77
CA MET A 219 -11.71 13.66 11.19
C MET A 219 -11.11 15.03 11.57
N ASN A 220 -10.18 15.59 10.78
CA ASN A 220 -9.33 16.70 11.24
C ASN A 220 -9.34 17.92 10.30
N GLU A 221 -9.65 17.74 9.01
CA GLU A 221 -9.50 18.76 7.96
C GLU A 221 -10.77 19.58 7.69
N THR A 222 -11.90 19.23 8.32
CA THR A 222 -13.20 19.87 8.12
C THR A 222 -13.90 20.08 9.46
N TYR A 223 -15.05 20.76 9.48
CA TYR A 223 -15.96 20.78 10.64
C TYR A 223 -17.11 19.77 10.50
N ASN A 224 -17.08 18.91 9.47
CA ASN A 224 -18.13 17.95 9.12
C ASN A 224 -17.55 16.53 9.24
N ASP A 225 -17.22 16.16 10.48
CA ASP A 225 -16.38 15.00 10.75
C ASP A 225 -17.11 13.67 10.58
N VAL A 226 -16.35 12.67 10.12
CA VAL A 226 -16.75 11.27 10.06
C VAL A 226 -15.85 10.50 11.02
N ALA A 227 -16.29 10.41 12.28
CA ALA A 227 -15.59 9.60 13.28
C ALA A 227 -15.56 8.12 12.89
N LEU A 228 -14.41 7.49 13.14
CA LEU A 228 -14.12 6.07 12.88
C LEU A 228 -14.08 5.28 14.20
N ASN A 229 -14.39 3.99 14.13
CA ASN A 229 -14.26 3.04 15.26
C ASN A 229 -12.95 2.26 15.17
N GLY A 230 -12.48 1.95 13.96
CA GLY A 230 -11.21 1.26 13.78
C GLY A 230 -10.54 1.51 12.44
N ILE A 231 -9.22 1.35 12.42
CA ILE A 231 -8.41 1.31 11.20
C ILE A 231 -7.72 -0.06 11.13
N ILE A 232 -7.76 -0.70 9.96
CA ILE A 232 -7.23 -2.03 9.69
C ILE A 232 -6.07 -1.86 8.69
N LEU A 233 -4.85 -2.05 9.15
CA LEU A 233 -3.62 -1.85 8.37
C LEU A 233 -3.02 -3.20 8.00
N ILE A 234 -3.10 -3.58 6.72
CA ILE A 234 -2.64 -4.87 6.19
C ILE A 234 -1.36 -4.62 5.42
N SER A 235 -0.25 -5.28 5.77
CA SER A 235 1.07 -5.09 5.16
C SER A 235 1.46 -3.60 5.01
N THR A 236 2.01 -3.06 6.10
CA THR A 236 1.86 -1.64 6.43
C THR A 236 3.07 -0.82 6.03
N VAL A 237 2.83 0.26 5.27
CA VAL A 237 3.77 1.35 5.05
C VAL A 237 3.13 2.66 5.50
N LEU A 238 3.82 3.37 6.39
CA LEU A 238 3.42 4.68 6.91
C LEU A 238 4.59 5.65 6.99
N ASP A 239 5.82 5.16 7.19
CA ASP A 239 7.06 5.92 7.20
C ASP A 239 7.97 5.39 6.09
N PHE A 240 8.18 6.19 5.04
CA PHE A 240 8.95 5.79 3.87
C PHE A 240 10.47 5.86 4.11
N ALA A 241 10.92 6.52 5.19
CA ALA A 241 12.33 6.43 5.60
C ALA A 241 12.69 5.00 6.02
N ALA A 242 11.73 4.24 6.56
CA ALA A 242 11.93 2.89 7.06
C ALA A 242 12.17 1.84 5.96
N GLY A 243 11.89 2.16 4.68
CA GLY A 243 12.11 1.27 3.53
C GLY A 243 12.91 1.89 2.38
N ALA A 244 13.56 3.04 2.59
CA ALA A 244 14.30 3.75 1.55
C ALA A 244 15.74 3.24 1.40
N ASP A 245 16.05 2.55 0.30
CA ASP A 245 17.39 2.04 -0.05
C ASP A 245 18.31 3.12 -0.63
N THR A 246 18.54 4.20 0.14
CA THR A 246 19.40 5.33 -0.26
C THR A 246 20.71 5.34 0.53
N PRO A 247 21.86 5.76 -0.07
CA PRO A 247 23.11 5.92 0.67
C PRO A 247 22.98 6.82 1.90
N GLY A 248 23.40 6.32 3.06
CA GLY A 248 23.32 7.03 4.35
C GLY A 248 22.03 6.80 5.15
N ASN A 249 21.02 6.10 4.60
CA ASN A 249 19.87 5.68 5.38
C ASN A 249 20.12 4.33 6.08
N GLU A 250 20.53 4.38 7.34
CA GLU A 250 20.79 3.18 8.14
C GLU A 250 19.51 2.46 8.61
N LEU A 251 18.32 3.04 8.40
CA LEU A 251 17.08 2.45 8.89
C LEU A 251 16.62 1.24 8.05
N SER A 252 16.76 1.29 6.71
CA SER A 252 16.32 0.19 5.82
C SER A 252 17.01 -1.17 6.15
N PRO A 253 18.34 -1.25 6.34
CA PRO A 253 18.98 -2.52 6.73
C PRO A 253 18.46 -3.06 8.08
N ILE A 254 18.20 -2.18 9.05
CA ILE A 254 17.71 -2.54 10.39
C ILE A 254 16.29 -3.11 10.32
N THR A 255 15.38 -2.45 9.59
CA THR A 255 13.96 -2.83 9.50
C THR A 255 13.73 -4.07 8.64
N ASN A 256 14.58 -4.33 7.64
CA ASN A 256 14.49 -5.52 6.80
C ASN A 256 15.04 -6.79 7.45
N LEU A 257 15.99 -6.69 8.39
CA LEU A 257 16.70 -7.85 8.93
C LEU A 257 15.78 -8.94 9.52
N PRO A 258 14.71 -8.63 10.28
CA PRO A 258 13.82 -9.67 10.79
C PRO A 258 13.07 -10.45 9.68
N SER A 259 12.74 -9.81 8.55
CA SER A 259 12.16 -10.50 7.39
C SER A 259 13.21 -11.33 6.63
N MET A 260 14.47 -10.89 6.60
CA MET A 260 15.60 -11.70 6.11
C MET A 260 15.79 -12.95 6.98
N ALA A 261 15.69 -12.83 8.30
CA ALA A 261 15.80 -13.96 9.24
C ALA A 261 14.67 -14.99 9.05
N ALA A 262 13.42 -14.56 8.95
CA ALA A 262 12.29 -15.44 8.61
C ALA A 262 12.55 -16.20 7.29
N THR A 263 12.94 -15.47 6.25
CA THR A 263 13.19 -16.03 4.91
C THR A 263 14.36 -17.02 4.90
N ALA A 264 15.47 -16.70 5.58
CA ALA A 264 16.63 -17.57 5.68
C ALA A 264 16.28 -18.89 6.41
N LEU A 265 15.46 -18.81 7.48
CA LEU A 265 14.98 -20.00 8.17
C LEU A 265 14.08 -20.86 7.28
N TYR A 266 13.11 -20.26 6.59
CA TYR A 266 12.18 -20.98 5.70
C TYR A 266 12.90 -21.76 4.59
N HIS A 267 13.95 -21.18 3.99
CA HIS A 267 14.72 -21.83 2.93
C HIS A 267 15.85 -22.76 3.43
N GLY A 268 15.97 -22.99 4.74
CA GLY A 268 17.00 -23.83 5.33
C GLY A 268 18.42 -23.25 5.21
N LYS A 269 18.53 -21.92 5.22
CA LYS A 269 19.80 -21.16 5.27
C LYS A 269 20.14 -20.69 6.68
N ALA A 270 19.18 -20.73 7.60
CA ALA A 270 19.35 -20.57 9.04
C ALA A 270 18.68 -21.74 9.79
N THR A 271 18.83 -21.82 11.11
CA THR A 271 18.22 -22.87 11.94
C THR A 271 17.81 -22.30 13.30
N ALA A 272 16.56 -22.51 13.68
CA ALA A 272 15.96 -22.07 14.93
C ALA A 272 14.74 -22.95 15.29
N PRO A 273 14.24 -22.93 16.54
CA PRO A 273 13.08 -23.73 16.95
C PRO A 273 11.76 -23.35 16.27
N SER A 274 11.57 -22.07 15.94
CA SER A 274 10.41 -21.56 15.21
C SER A 274 10.73 -20.23 14.53
N VAL A 275 9.86 -19.77 13.62
CA VAL A 275 10.01 -18.47 12.95
C VAL A 275 9.83 -17.31 13.92
N GLU A 276 8.87 -17.42 14.85
CA GLU A 276 8.56 -16.40 15.85
C GLU A 276 9.77 -16.15 16.79
N ALA A 277 10.40 -17.23 17.26
CA ALA A 277 11.57 -17.15 18.13
C ALA A 277 12.77 -16.51 17.43
N PHE A 278 13.02 -16.87 16.17
CA PHE A 278 14.15 -16.35 15.40
C PHE A 278 13.95 -14.90 14.94
N VAL A 279 12.71 -14.56 14.55
CA VAL A 279 12.31 -13.18 14.24
C VAL A 279 12.45 -12.29 15.46
N GLU A 280 12.04 -12.74 16.64
CA GLU A 280 12.17 -11.94 17.86
C GLU A 280 13.64 -11.72 18.25
N GLU A 281 14.47 -12.76 18.14
CA GLU A 281 15.92 -12.63 18.31
C GLU A 281 16.52 -11.61 17.32
N ALA A 282 16.10 -11.67 16.04
CA ALA A 282 16.52 -10.73 15.01
C ALA A 282 16.04 -9.30 15.28
N ARG A 283 14.81 -9.09 15.76
CA ARG A 283 14.29 -7.76 16.15
C ARG A 283 15.20 -7.13 17.21
N GLN A 284 15.44 -7.84 18.32
CA GLN A 284 16.23 -7.33 19.45
C GLN A 284 17.68 -7.04 19.03
N TRP A 285 18.26 -7.89 18.18
CA TRP A 285 19.62 -7.66 17.67
C TRP A 285 19.69 -6.49 16.67
N ALA A 286 18.67 -6.33 15.82
CA ALA A 286 18.59 -5.27 14.82
C ALA A 286 18.64 -3.87 15.46
N ILE A 287 17.79 -3.58 16.46
CA ILE A 287 17.76 -2.27 17.15
C ILE A 287 18.86 -2.10 18.20
N GLY A 288 19.56 -3.18 18.56
CA GLY A 288 20.67 -3.18 19.51
C GLY A 288 22.04 -3.15 18.81
N PRO A 289 22.82 -4.26 18.83
CA PRO A 289 24.16 -4.30 18.27
C PRO A 289 24.26 -3.87 16.80
N TYR A 290 23.31 -4.25 15.95
CA TYR A 290 23.40 -3.94 14.51
C TYR A 290 23.21 -2.46 14.22
N ALA A 291 22.16 -1.84 14.77
CA ALA A 291 21.97 -0.38 14.72
C ALA A 291 23.19 0.37 15.27
N SER A 292 23.74 -0.06 16.41
CA SER A 292 24.94 0.54 17.00
C SER A 292 26.16 0.44 16.06
N ALA A 293 26.34 -0.70 15.41
CA ALA A 293 27.43 -0.95 14.48
C ALA A 293 27.31 -0.09 13.20
N LEU A 294 26.13 0.01 12.61
CA LEU A 294 25.89 0.86 11.44
C LEU A 294 26.15 2.35 11.76
N LEU A 295 25.66 2.83 12.92
CA LEU A 295 25.86 4.21 13.38
C LEU A 295 27.32 4.57 13.70
N LYS A 296 28.20 3.58 13.94
CA LYS A 296 29.66 3.82 14.05
C LYS A 296 30.30 4.16 12.70
N GLY A 297 29.67 3.79 11.59
CA GLY A 297 30.20 3.97 10.23
C GLY A 297 31.63 3.45 10.10
N GLN A 298 32.51 4.23 9.50
CA GLN A 298 33.92 3.87 9.27
C GLN A 298 34.77 3.67 10.54
N LYS A 299 34.23 3.92 11.75
CA LYS A 299 34.87 3.57 13.02
C LYS A 299 34.66 2.11 13.43
N LEU A 300 33.73 1.39 12.80
CA LEU A 300 33.49 -0.04 13.02
C LEU A 300 34.61 -0.86 12.34
N GLN A 301 35.59 -1.32 13.13
CA GLN A 301 36.80 -1.99 12.62
C GLN A 301 37.19 -3.19 13.48
N GLY A 302 38.12 -4.00 12.97
CA GLY A 302 38.69 -5.14 13.69
C GLY A 302 37.66 -6.18 14.11
N GLU A 303 37.83 -6.74 15.31
CA GLU A 303 37.00 -7.84 15.81
C GLU A 303 35.54 -7.46 16.03
N GLU A 304 35.23 -6.19 16.33
CA GLU A 304 33.83 -5.75 16.45
C GLU A 304 33.10 -5.87 15.10
N ARG A 305 33.74 -5.42 14.00
CA ARG A 305 33.19 -5.59 12.65
C ARG A 305 33.02 -7.07 12.29
N ALA A 306 34.00 -7.90 12.63
CA ALA A 306 33.96 -9.34 12.38
C ALA A 306 32.83 -10.04 13.16
N ALA A 307 32.58 -9.64 14.41
CA ALA A 307 31.46 -10.14 15.22
C ALA A 307 30.11 -9.80 14.60
N ILE A 308 29.90 -8.54 14.19
CA ILE A 308 28.66 -8.11 13.51
C ILE A 308 28.45 -8.87 12.20
N ARG A 309 29.52 -9.11 11.43
CA ARG A 309 29.45 -9.84 10.16
C ARG A 309 29.06 -11.32 10.34
N ARG A 310 29.65 -12.03 11.31
CA ARG A 310 29.29 -13.42 11.64
C ARG A 310 27.84 -13.54 12.07
N GLU A 311 27.39 -12.59 12.89
CA GLU A 311 26.02 -12.58 13.41
C GLU A 311 24.98 -12.22 12.34
N LEU A 312 25.30 -11.25 11.48
CA LEU A 312 24.52 -10.94 10.29
C LEU A 312 24.45 -12.12 9.32
N SER A 313 25.52 -12.92 9.19
CA SER A 313 25.54 -14.17 8.41
C SER A 313 24.60 -15.22 9.01
N ARG A 314 24.58 -15.37 10.35
CA ARG A 314 23.64 -16.27 11.06
C ARG A 314 22.18 -15.91 10.79
N PHE A 315 21.83 -14.62 10.85
CA PHE A 315 20.46 -14.17 10.60
C PHE A 315 20.07 -14.26 9.12
N THR A 316 20.92 -13.79 8.20
CA THR A 316 20.57 -13.67 6.78
C THR A 316 20.81 -14.95 5.98
N GLY A 317 21.61 -15.89 6.46
CA GLY A 317 22.06 -17.05 5.69
C GLY A 317 23.00 -16.70 4.52
N LEU A 318 23.44 -15.43 4.41
CA LEU A 318 24.37 -14.96 3.39
C LEU A 318 25.83 -15.19 3.83
N SER A 319 26.73 -15.37 2.86
CA SER A 319 28.15 -15.56 3.15
C SER A 319 28.79 -14.31 3.77
N GLU A 320 29.72 -14.49 4.72
CA GLU A 320 30.49 -13.38 5.28
C GLU A 320 31.18 -12.54 4.19
N THR A 321 31.68 -13.15 3.12
CA THR A 321 32.28 -12.44 1.97
C THR A 321 31.29 -11.50 1.29
N PHE A 322 30.05 -11.94 1.05
CA PHE A 322 29.02 -11.07 0.47
C PHE A 322 28.66 -9.92 1.41
N LEU A 323 28.54 -10.20 2.71
CA LEU A 323 28.24 -9.18 3.73
C LEU A 323 29.35 -8.14 3.87
N GLU A 324 30.62 -8.55 3.76
CA GLU A 324 31.76 -7.62 3.73
C GLU A 324 31.74 -6.74 2.47
N ASN A 325 31.50 -7.33 1.30
CA ASN A 325 31.36 -6.60 0.03
C ASN A 325 30.17 -5.62 0.02
N ALA A 326 29.12 -5.91 0.80
CA ALA A 326 27.96 -5.05 1.00
C ALA A 326 28.15 -3.97 2.08
N ASP A 327 29.34 -3.85 2.69
CA ASP A 327 29.62 -3.03 3.88
C ASP A 327 28.57 -3.23 5.00
N LEU A 328 28.21 -4.49 5.25
CA LEU A 328 27.20 -4.94 6.21
C LEU A 328 25.77 -4.40 5.95
N ARG A 329 25.51 -3.81 4.76
CA ARG A 329 24.22 -3.23 4.35
C ARG A 329 23.68 -3.97 3.14
N VAL A 330 22.94 -5.03 3.40
CA VAL A 330 22.23 -5.79 2.37
C VAL A 330 20.90 -5.08 2.10
N THR A 331 20.70 -4.60 0.89
CA THR A 331 19.39 -4.10 0.46
C THR A 331 18.45 -5.27 0.14
N PRO A 332 17.13 -5.10 0.32
CA PRO A 332 16.08 -5.90 -0.30
C PRO A 332 16.45 -6.65 -1.59
N GLY A 333 16.67 -5.93 -2.69
CA GLY A 333 16.93 -6.54 -4.00
C GLY A 333 18.20 -7.41 -4.06
N ARG A 334 19.24 -7.05 -3.29
CA ARG A 334 20.45 -7.88 -3.14
C ARG A 334 20.13 -9.20 -2.43
N PHE A 335 19.33 -9.16 -1.37
CA PHE A 335 18.96 -10.36 -0.62
C PHE A 335 18.19 -11.37 -1.47
N TYR A 336 17.20 -10.92 -2.25
CA TYR A 336 16.37 -11.83 -3.06
C TYR A 336 17.13 -12.50 -4.20
N LYS A 337 18.13 -11.80 -4.76
CA LYS A 337 19.02 -12.36 -5.79
C LYS A 337 20.09 -13.28 -5.21
N GLU A 338 20.58 -13.01 -4.00
CA GLU A 338 21.74 -13.73 -3.43
C GLU A 338 21.36 -14.99 -2.64
N LEU A 339 20.29 -14.96 -1.84
CA LEU A 339 20.02 -16.00 -0.82
C LEU A 339 20.07 -17.43 -1.36
N LEU A 340 19.50 -17.65 -2.55
CA LEU A 340 19.40 -18.95 -3.22
C LEU A 340 20.20 -19.03 -4.52
N ARG A 341 21.17 -18.13 -4.74
CA ARG A 341 21.99 -18.12 -5.96
C ARG A 341 22.74 -19.44 -6.18
N ASP A 342 23.18 -20.07 -5.09
CA ASP A 342 23.79 -21.41 -5.06
C ASP A 342 22.85 -22.54 -5.55
N ARG A 343 21.53 -22.32 -5.49
CA ARG A 343 20.50 -23.22 -6.03
C ARG A 343 20.01 -22.80 -7.42
N GLY A 344 20.55 -21.69 -7.97
CA GLY A 344 20.11 -21.11 -9.23
C GLY A 344 18.71 -20.47 -9.18
N LEU A 345 18.30 -19.99 -8.00
CA LEU A 345 16.97 -19.43 -7.74
C LEU A 345 17.04 -18.03 -7.14
N THR A 346 15.94 -17.29 -7.28
CA THR A 346 15.63 -16.05 -6.54
C THR A 346 14.38 -16.25 -5.68
N VAL A 347 14.13 -15.35 -4.73
CA VAL A 347 12.91 -15.36 -3.89
C VAL A 347 12.01 -14.16 -4.17
N GLY A 348 10.73 -14.26 -3.79
CA GLY A 348 9.76 -13.17 -3.97
C GLY A 348 10.02 -11.93 -3.10
N ARG A 349 9.59 -10.76 -3.58
CA ARG A 349 9.59 -9.51 -2.81
C ARG A 349 8.29 -9.36 -2.01
N LEU A 350 7.14 -9.69 -2.60
CA LEU A 350 5.85 -9.66 -1.90
C LEU A 350 5.73 -10.85 -0.95
N ASP A 351 6.15 -12.05 -1.35
CA ASP A 351 6.20 -13.23 -0.50
C ASP A 351 7.45 -14.07 -0.80
N SER A 352 8.45 -13.98 0.07
CA SER A 352 9.74 -14.63 -0.12
C SER A 352 9.73 -16.16 -0.01
N ARG A 353 8.58 -16.78 0.27
CA ARG A 353 8.39 -18.23 0.13
C ARG A 353 8.40 -18.68 -1.33
N TYR A 354 7.88 -17.84 -2.23
CA TYR A 354 7.92 -18.09 -3.68
C TYR A 354 9.35 -18.03 -4.19
N THR A 355 9.69 -18.92 -5.12
CA THR A 355 10.98 -18.94 -5.81
C THR A 355 10.83 -18.75 -7.30
N GLY A 356 11.78 -18.03 -7.89
CA GLY A 356 11.86 -17.76 -9.32
C GLY A 356 13.15 -18.31 -9.92
N LYS A 357 13.16 -18.48 -11.24
CA LYS A 357 14.37 -18.79 -12.00
C LYS A 357 14.57 -17.74 -13.09
N ASP A 358 15.54 -16.87 -12.87
CA ASP A 358 15.97 -15.86 -13.83
C ASP A 358 16.67 -16.50 -15.05
N TYR A 359 16.84 -15.71 -16.11
CA TYR A 359 17.57 -16.08 -17.32
C TYR A 359 19.00 -16.57 -17.01
N ASP A 360 19.69 -15.91 -16.09
CA ASP A 360 20.96 -16.37 -15.53
C ASP A 360 21.11 -16.07 -14.03
N SER A 361 21.94 -16.90 -13.37
CA SER A 361 22.22 -16.79 -11.93
C SER A 361 23.35 -15.82 -11.59
N ALA A 362 23.97 -15.15 -12.56
CA ALA A 362 25.08 -14.21 -12.37
C ALA A 362 24.62 -12.74 -12.27
N GLY A 363 23.42 -12.40 -12.77
CA GLY A 363 22.86 -11.04 -12.74
C GLY A 363 22.85 -10.37 -11.36
N GLU A 364 22.74 -9.04 -11.36
CA GLU A 364 22.78 -8.21 -10.15
C GLU A 364 21.42 -8.13 -9.43
N THR A 365 20.32 -8.25 -10.17
CA THR A 365 18.93 -8.21 -9.69
C THR A 365 18.16 -9.47 -10.12
N PRO A 366 17.01 -9.77 -9.48
CA PRO A 366 16.03 -10.70 -10.05
C PRO A 366 15.46 -10.15 -11.37
N ASP A 367 14.99 -11.02 -12.27
CA ASP A 367 14.37 -10.60 -13.53
C ASP A 367 12.95 -10.06 -13.31
N ASN A 368 12.21 -10.67 -12.37
CA ASN A 368 10.87 -10.28 -11.95
C ASN A 368 10.55 -10.88 -10.56
N ASP A 369 9.43 -10.50 -9.94
CA ASP A 369 9.00 -11.01 -8.63
C ASP A 369 8.17 -12.31 -8.76
N PRO A 370 8.69 -13.50 -8.36
CA PRO A 370 7.96 -14.76 -8.42
C PRO A 370 6.70 -14.82 -7.56
N SER A 371 6.61 -13.98 -6.52
CA SER A 371 5.39 -13.86 -5.71
C SER A 371 4.32 -12.95 -6.33
N PHE A 372 4.63 -12.29 -7.46
CA PHE A 372 3.66 -11.53 -8.25
C PHE A 372 3.22 -12.33 -9.48
N TYR A 373 4.15 -12.70 -10.37
CA TYR A 373 3.80 -13.39 -11.62
C TYR A 373 3.27 -14.82 -11.42
N GLY A 374 3.46 -15.41 -10.24
CA GLY A 374 2.90 -16.72 -9.89
C GLY A 374 1.43 -16.68 -9.44
N ILE A 375 0.79 -15.50 -9.38
CA ILE A 375 -0.63 -15.35 -9.02
C ILE A 375 -1.40 -14.23 -9.76
N ASP A 376 -0.72 -13.25 -10.38
CA ASP A 376 -1.38 -12.05 -10.92
C ASP A 376 -2.41 -12.35 -12.04
N ALA A 377 -2.16 -13.39 -12.83
CA ALA A 377 -3.04 -13.87 -13.89
C ALA A 377 -4.38 -14.39 -13.34
N SER A 378 -4.37 -15.15 -12.23
CA SER A 378 -5.58 -15.75 -11.67
C SER A 378 -6.46 -14.70 -10.98
N TYR A 379 -5.85 -13.78 -10.24
CA TYR A 379 -6.53 -12.61 -9.67
C TYR A 379 -7.15 -11.72 -10.76
N THR A 380 -6.41 -11.45 -11.84
CA THR A 380 -6.88 -10.64 -12.97
C THR A 380 -8.02 -11.33 -13.72
N ALA A 381 -7.97 -12.65 -13.93
CA ALA A 381 -9.09 -13.40 -14.50
C ALA A 381 -10.33 -13.36 -13.58
N ALA A 382 -10.12 -13.56 -12.28
CA ALA A 382 -11.19 -13.62 -11.29
C ALA A 382 -11.96 -12.30 -11.16
N ILE A 383 -11.27 -11.16 -11.09
CA ILE A 383 -11.93 -9.84 -11.01
C ILE A 383 -12.68 -9.50 -12.30
N ASN A 384 -12.13 -9.84 -13.46
CA ASN A 384 -12.76 -9.51 -14.74
C ASN A 384 -14.04 -10.31 -14.95
N SER A 385 -14.08 -11.60 -14.60
CA SER A 385 -15.29 -12.43 -14.67
C SER A 385 -16.28 -12.07 -13.55
N TRP A 386 -15.84 -11.90 -12.30
CA TRP A 386 -16.77 -11.58 -11.22
C TRP A 386 -17.48 -10.24 -11.44
N SER A 387 -16.75 -9.19 -11.83
CA SER A 387 -17.33 -7.87 -12.07
C SER A 387 -18.26 -7.82 -13.29
N ARG A 388 -17.93 -8.51 -14.39
CA ARG A 388 -18.76 -8.50 -15.62
C ARG A 388 -19.88 -9.51 -15.60
N ASP A 389 -19.57 -10.77 -15.31
CA ASP A 389 -20.52 -11.88 -15.40
C ASP A 389 -21.33 -12.03 -14.09
N GLY A 390 -20.66 -11.93 -12.95
CA GLY A 390 -21.28 -12.08 -11.62
C GLY A 390 -22.08 -10.85 -11.16
N LEU A 391 -21.55 -9.65 -11.40
CA LEU A 391 -22.16 -8.38 -10.99
C LEU A 391 -22.79 -7.59 -12.14
N GLY A 392 -22.59 -7.98 -13.40
CA GLY A 392 -23.25 -7.38 -14.56
C GLY A 392 -22.71 -6.03 -15.01
N PHE A 393 -21.50 -5.62 -14.55
CA PHE A 393 -20.89 -4.35 -14.95
C PHE A 393 -20.43 -4.41 -16.42
N LYS A 394 -20.93 -3.52 -17.27
CA LYS A 394 -20.65 -3.54 -18.71
C LYS A 394 -19.65 -2.45 -19.07
N THR A 395 -18.42 -2.83 -19.40
CA THR A 395 -17.38 -1.90 -19.87
C THR A 395 -16.38 -2.60 -20.79
N ASP A 396 -15.91 -1.84 -21.77
CA ASP A 396 -14.77 -2.14 -22.65
C ASP A 396 -13.42 -1.75 -22.02
N ARG A 397 -13.43 -1.01 -20.90
CA ARG A 397 -12.21 -0.67 -20.16
C ARG A 397 -11.51 -1.91 -19.62
N GLU A 398 -10.18 -1.91 -19.74
CA GLU A 398 -9.29 -2.86 -19.07
C GLU A 398 -9.32 -2.61 -17.55
N TYR A 399 -9.36 -3.69 -16.75
CA TYR A 399 -9.23 -3.58 -15.29
C TYR A 399 -7.75 -3.34 -14.91
N GLN A 400 -7.45 -2.18 -14.33
CA GLN A 400 -6.11 -1.86 -13.87
C GLN A 400 -5.83 -2.52 -12.51
N SER A 401 -5.33 -3.76 -12.53
CA SER A 401 -4.86 -4.47 -11.32
C SER A 401 -3.73 -3.68 -10.64
N ILE A 402 -2.77 -3.16 -11.42
CA ILE A 402 -1.81 -2.11 -11.02
C ILE A 402 -1.64 -1.12 -12.18
N GLY A 403 -2.17 0.10 -12.03
CA GLY A 403 -2.06 1.20 -12.98
C GLY A 403 -0.73 1.96 -12.90
N ARG A 404 -0.34 2.60 -14.01
CA ARG A 404 0.97 3.28 -14.17
C ARG A 404 1.03 4.71 -13.61
N ILE A 405 0.30 5.00 -12.53
CA ILE A 405 0.17 6.37 -11.98
C ILE A 405 1.32 6.80 -11.08
N GLY A 406 2.15 5.86 -10.59
CA GLY A 406 3.22 6.15 -9.62
C GLY A 406 4.26 7.18 -10.09
N GLY A 407 4.51 7.29 -11.40
CA GLY A 407 5.42 8.30 -11.97
C GLY A 407 4.85 9.72 -12.04
N GLN A 408 3.55 9.89 -11.78
CA GLN A 408 2.84 11.18 -11.72
C GLN A 408 2.38 11.52 -10.29
N TRP A 409 2.67 10.64 -9.32
CA TRP A 409 2.11 10.74 -7.97
C TRP A 409 2.80 11.83 -7.15
N ASP A 410 2.02 12.77 -6.61
CA ASP A 410 2.55 13.72 -5.65
C ASP A 410 2.75 13.08 -4.26
N TRP A 411 4.01 12.83 -3.92
CA TRP A 411 4.43 12.25 -2.64
C TRP A 411 4.50 13.28 -1.49
N ARG A 412 4.25 14.58 -1.75
CA ARG A 412 4.34 15.65 -0.75
C ARG A 412 3.06 15.71 0.09
N VAL A 413 3.22 15.89 1.40
CA VAL A 413 2.11 16.05 2.38
C VAL A 413 2.14 17.42 3.07
N GLY A 414 2.72 18.42 2.40
CA GLY A 414 2.93 19.76 2.95
C GLY A 414 4.09 19.86 3.94
N GLY A 415 4.15 20.95 4.70
CA GLY A 415 5.27 21.28 5.58
C GLY A 415 6.40 22.05 4.87
N ARG A 416 7.45 22.39 5.63
CA ARG A 416 8.59 23.18 5.14
C ARG A 416 9.53 22.36 4.25
N ASP A 417 9.80 21.12 4.66
CA ASP A 417 10.86 20.29 4.09
C ASP A 417 10.25 19.22 3.17
N THR A 418 9.66 19.68 2.06
CA THR A 418 8.95 18.83 1.07
C THR A 418 9.84 17.86 0.28
N ASN A 419 11.15 17.87 0.54
CA ASN A 419 12.14 16.92 0.02
C ASN A 419 12.55 15.85 1.06
N ALA A 420 11.85 15.75 2.20
CA ALA A 420 12.03 14.68 3.18
C ALA A 420 11.25 13.42 2.79
N TYR A 421 11.50 12.31 3.49
CA TYR A 421 10.69 11.10 3.36
C TYR A 421 9.24 11.35 3.76
N LEU A 422 8.30 10.79 2.99
CA LEU A 422 6.89 10.75 3.35
C LEU A 422 6.71 10.00 4.67
N ASN A 423 6.00 10.61 5.63
CA ASN A 423 5.57 9.93 6.84
C ASN A 423 4.15 10.37 7.22
N VAL A 424 3.22 9.42 7.25
CA VAL A 424 1.80 9.60 7.61
C VAL A 424 1.41 8.90 8.91
N ALA A 425 2.33 8.22 9.60
CA ALA A 425 2.09 7.68 10.93
C ALA A 425 1.60 8.73 11.96
N PRO A 426 2.04 10.01 11.90
CA PRO A 426 1.50 11.07 12.75
C PRO A 426 -0.03 11.26 12.64
N TYR A 427 -0.64 11.02 11.47
CA TYR A 427 -2.11 11.12 11.32
C TYR A 427 -2.84 10.03 12.12
N ILE A 428 -2.31 8.80 12.17
CA ILE A 428 -2.83 7.73 13.04
C ILE A 428 -2.70 8.13 14.51
N GLY A 429 -1.54 8.66 14.90
CA GLY A 429 -1.31 9.14 16.26
C GLY A 429 -2.25 10.27 16.66
N GLN A 430 -2.52 11.21 15.75
CA GLN A 430 -3.48 12.30 15.98
C GLN A 430 -4.90 11.76 16.14
N ALA A 431 -5.39 10.97 15.19
CA ALA A 431 -6.73 10.40 15.23
C ALA A 431 -6.98 9.57 16.50
N LEU A 432 -5.98 8.82 16.99
CA LEU A 432 -6.08 8.06 18.24
C LEU A 432 -6.14 8.94 19.51
N ARG A 433 -5.55 10.13 19.50
CA ARG A 433 -5.61 11.07 20.64
C ARG A 433 -6.90 11.89 20.64
N GLU A 434 -7.42 12.21 19.46
CA GLU A 434 -8.63 13.04 19.28
C GLU A 434 -9.92 12.21 19.33
N ASN A 435 -9.85 10.89 19.10
CA ASN A 435 -10.96 9.96 19.24
C ASN A 435 -10.60 8.78 20.16
N SER A 436 -11.01 8.88 21.44
CA SER A 436 -10.82 7.84 22.47
C SER A 436 -11.60 6.54 22.22
N GLY A 437 -12.47 6.51 21.20
CA GLY A 437 -13.15 5.32 20.69
C GLY A 437 -12.36 4.56 19.60
N LEU A 438 -11.38 5.20 18.95
CA LEU A 438 -10.64 4.63 17.83
C LEU A 438 -9.65 3.53 18.27
N ARG A 439 -9.54 2.46 17.48
CA ARG A 439 -8.55 1.38 17.66
C ARG A 439 -7.83 1.11 16.34
N VAL A 440 -6.67 0.46 16.37
CA VAL A 440 -5.94 0.05 15.16
C VAL A 440 -5.61 -1.43 15.23
N LEU A 441 -5.90 -2.16 14.14
CA LEU A 441 -5.41 -3.52 13.90
C LEU A 441 -4.30 -3.45 12.85
N VAL A 442 -3.18 -4.11 13.11
CA VAL A 442 -2.01 -4.18 12.21
C VAL A 442 -1.77 -5.66 11.89
N ALA A 443 -1.86 -6.02 10.61
CA ALA A 443 -1.76 -7.40 10.13
C ALA A 443 -0.59 -7.54 9.15
N GLN A 444 0.46 -8.29 9.52
CA GLN A 444 1.72 -8.31 8.76
C GLN A 444 2.23 -9.74 8.47
N GLY A 445 2.68 -9.98 7.24
CA GLY A 445 3.37 -11.22 6.89
C GLY A 445 4.83 -11.24 7.34
N TYR A 446 5.34 -12.39 7.81
CA TYR A 446 6.77 -12.55 8.12
C TYR A 446 7.68 -12.55 6.88
N TYR A 447 7.12 -12.88 5.70
CA TYR A 447 7.84 -13.06 4.43
C TYR A 447 7.63 -11.88 3.47
N ASP A 448 7.13 -10.76 3.98
CA ASP A 448 6.85 -9.53 3.23
C ASP A 448 8.09 -8.62 3.26
N PHE A 449 8.54 -8.22 2.08
CA PHE A 449 9.56 -7.18 1.93
C PHE A 449 9.12 -5.95 1.12
N ALA A 450 7.90 -5.96 0.57
CA ALA A 450 7.32 -4.73 0.07
C ALA A 450 7.00 -3.79 1.24
N THR A 451 6.59 -4.36 2.37
CA THR A 451 6.35 -3.68 3.64
C THR A 451 6.80 -4.56 4.82
N PRO A 452 8.10 -4.57 5.16
CA PRO A 452 8.62 -5.38 6.26
C PRO A 452 7.88 -5.09 7.58
N PHE A 453 7.42 -6.14 8.27
CA PHE A 453 6.61 -5.98 9.49
C PHE A 453 7.29 -5.11 10.56
N PHE A 454 8.62 -5.16 10.66
CA PHE A 454 9.37 -4.37 11.63
C PHE A 454 9.48 -2.88 11.27
N ALA A 455 9.33 -2.51 9.98
CA ALA A 455 9.16 -1.12 9.56
C ALA A 455 7.80 -0.56 10.02
N ALA A 456 6.74 -1.38 10.01
CA ALA A 456 5.43 -1.00 10.52
C ALA A 456 5.44 -0.81 12.05
N GLU A 457 6.04 -1.76 12.79
CA GLU A 457 6.27 -1.64 14.24
C GLU A 457 7.09 -0.40 14.58
N TYR A 458 8.15 -0.10 13.81
CA TYR A 458 8.95 1.12 13.97
C TYR A 458 8.08 2.38 13.80
N ALA A 459 7.33 2.49 12.71
CA ALA A 459 6.51 3.66 12.40
C ALA A 459 5.42 3.91 13.46
N LEU A 460 4.78 2.85 13.97
CA LEU A 460 3.67 2.93 14.93
C LEU A 460 4.11 3.00 16.40
N SER A 461 5.39 2.78 16.71
CA SER A 461 5.95 2.93 18.07
C SER A 461 6.56 4.32 18.35
N ARG A 462 6.36 5.30 17.45
CA ARG A 462 6.89 6.66 17.62
C ARG A 462 6.05 7.50 18.61
N THR A 463 6.64 8.58 19.11
CA THR A 463 6.03 9.50 20.09
C THR A 463 4.66 10.01 19.63
N GLY A 464 3.69 10.01 20.56
CA GLY A 464 2.34 10.53 20.33
C GLY A 464 1.34 9.49 19.81
N ILE A 465 1.74 8.23 19.62
CA ILE A 465 0.85 7.14 19.22
C ILE A 465 0.46 6.31 20.47
N PRO A 466 -0.82 6.28 20.90
CA PRO A 466 -1.27 5.48 22.04
C PRO A 466 -1.15 3.97 21.78
N GLN A 467 -0.19 3.32 22.45
CA GLN A 467 0.17 1.91 22.17
C GLN A 467 -0.89 0.91 22.65
N ASP A 468 -1.65 1.23 23.71
CA ASP A 468 -2.75 0.42 24.25
C ASP A 468 -3.93 0.26 23.27
N ARG A 469 -3.96 1.08 22.21
CA ARG A 469 -5.00 1.10 21.17
C ARG A 469 -4.61 0.38 19.89
N ILE A 470 -3.40 -0.18 19.82
CA ILE A 470 -2.87 -0.90 18.65
C ILE A 470 -2.76 -2.39 18.95
N GLN A 471 -3.36 -3.22 18.08
CA GLN A 471 -3.23 -4.68 18.10
C GLN A 471 -2.39 -5.12 16.90
N TYR A 472 -1.27 -5.80 17.16
CA TYR A 472 -0.45 -6.41 16.11
C TYR A 472 -0.80 -7.89 15.93
N THR A 473 -0.81 -8.35 14.68
CA THR A 473 -1.06 -9.74 14.28
C THR A 473 -0.09 -10.14 13.17
N TYR A 474 0.46 -11.35 13.27
CA TYR A 474 1.47 -11.87 12.34
C TYR A 474 0.96 -13.13 11.64
N TYR A 475 1.50 -13.40 10.44
CA TYR A 475 1.04 -14.45 9.52
C TYR A 475 2.21 -15.17 8.86
N GLY A 476 2.05 -16.47 8.59
CA GLY A 476 3.07 -17.34 7.99
C GLY A 476 3.19 -17.22 6.47
N ALA A 477 2.93 -16.03 5.94
CA ALA A 477 2.95 -15.66 4.53
C ALA A 477 3.56 -14.25 4.36
N GLY A 478 3.59 -13.72 3.14
CA GLY A 478 4.06 -12.38 2.82
C GLY A 478 2.93 -11.34 2.74
N HIS A 479 3.07 -10.43 1.78
CA HIS A 479 2.32 -9.19 1.60
C HIS A 479 0.80 -9.38 1.44
N MET A 480 0.41 -10.44 0.77
CA MET A 480 -1.00 -10.81 0.53
C MET A 480 -1.33 -12.02 1.39
N MET A 481 -1.12 -11.98 2.71
CA MET A 481 -1.11 -13.15 3.60
C MET A 481 -2.28 -14.14 3.43
N TYR A 482 -3.44 -13.67 2.97
CA TYR A 482 -4.62 -14.46 2.60
C TYR A 482 -4.45 -15.38 1.38
N ILE A 483 -3.30 -15.33 0.68
CA ILE A 483 -2.95 -16.32 -0.34
C ILE A 483 -2.74 -17.71 0.25
N ARG A 484 -2.42 -17.80 1.55
CA ARG A 484 -2.33 -19.06 2.30
C ARG A 484 -3.62 -19.26 3.08
N ASP A 485 -4.25 -20.41 2.91
CA ASP A 485 -5.60 -20.68 3.45
C ASP A 485 -5.69 -20.56 4.98
N GLU A 486 -4.68 -21.03 5.74
CA GLU A 486 -4.67 -20.86 7.20
C GLU A 486 -4.56 -19.39 7.62
N ASP A 487 -3.71 -18.61 6.93
CA ASP A 487 -3.48 -17.20 7.22
C ASP A 487 -4.66 -16.31 6.76
N ARG A 488 -5.38 -16.67 5.69
CA ARG A 488 -6.65 -16.02 5.31
C ARG A 488 -7.72 -16.20 6.38
N HIS A 489 -7.90 -17.43 6.84
CA HIS A 489 -8.90 -17.74 7.86
C HIS A 489 -8.57 -16.98 9.16
N LYS A 490 -7.30 -17.05 9.60
CA LYS A 490 -6.80 -16.28 10.74
C LYS A 490 -7.01 -14.78 10.59
N LEU A 491 -6.65 -14.19 9.44
CA LEU A 491 -6.81 -12.75 9.18
C LEU A 491 -8.27 -12.33 9.30
N SER A 492 -9.19 -13.13 8.78
CA SER A 492 -10.62 -12.83 8.82
C SER A 492 -11.19 -12.99 10.22
N GLU A 493 -10.75 -13.96 11.02
CA GLU A 493 -11.12 -14.06 12.44
C GLU A 493 -10.53 -12.92 13.28
N ASP A 494 -9.27 -12.53 13.07
CA ASP A 494 -8.65 -11.37 13.75
C ASP A 494 -9.41 -10.06 13.44
N VAL A 495 -9.80 -9.85 12.18
CA VAL A 495 -10.63 -8.70 11.77
C VAL A 495 -12.06 -8.79 12.33
N ARG A 496 -12.69 -9.98 12.36
CA ARG A 496 -14.00 -10.17 13.01
C ARG A 496 -13.94 -9.85 14.50
N ALA A 497 -12.92 -10.32 15.21
CA ALA A 497 -12.72 -10.05 16.62
C ALA A 497 -12.55 -8.54 16.87
N PHE A 498 -11.73 -7.87 16.05
CA PHE A 498 -11.52 -6.43 16.12
C PHE A 498 -12.81 -5.61 15.89
N ILE A 499 -13.62 -5.97 14.88
CA ILE A 499 -14.91 -5.30 14.60
C ILE A 499 -15.96 -5.57 15.71
N ARG A 500 -15.94 -6.76 16.31
CA ARG A 500 -16.86 -7.14 17.41
C ARG A 500 -16.50 -6.46 18.73
N ALA A 501 -15.21 -6.18 18.99
CA ALA A 501 -14.72 -5.54 20.21
C ALA A 501 -14.83 -3.99 20.20
N ARG A 502 -15.97 -3.50 19.69
CA ARG A 502 -16.33 -2.09 19.51
C ARG A 502 -17.06 -1.49 20.72
#